data_AF-A0A2T0ZEN5-F1
#
_entry.id   AF-A0A2T0ZEN5-F1
#
_cell.length_a   1.000
_cell.length_b   1.000
_cell.length_c   1.000
_cell.angle_alpha   90.00
_cell.angle_beta   90.00
_cell.angle_gamma   90.00
#
_symmetry.space_group_name_H-M   'P 1'
#
loop_
_entity.id
_entity.type
_entity.pdbx_description
1 polymer ?
#
loop_
_entity_poly.entity_id
_entity_poly.type
_entity_poly.pdbx_seq_one_letter_code
_entity_poly.pdbx_strand_id
1 'polypeptide(L)'
;MQHCPSPISTGVPPYAVALANRADLASKLVIYAGAGISLSQPTNLPTGAELAARIHMQLKGVFPVIVPIESRDLVAVADAVATLPGGEEALRQTSAKSADFKTARPGYAHKVLAHLMLEGAIDVITTNWDNCIERGAGEELLPVVTNDHDLADVTPPWVLKVHGCASRPDSLLVTSRSLDNPPTWVREQTHARLGRAVVVFIGIGDVAGYVKRRIEEAIHEVGSVGNIRIVAPDIEANWEDSQWKTVVPNLHGDHKIPANADLFMEQLAAAYITGRLADHSVTLSSAEVLATYLEAAKKGLLESDSLTVLQWARSVDINPQVGEPVLKSSELGKVLIALGHLAGDSARLNHNHIFETAQGPVEVLISTQTESPRRLIDAAKNRLHDHASRGEPHPLFVVAGGVGPIPKPDSLPDSIVGEASDLDIVDGPLALVPDVRHADEVIAS
;
A
#
# COMPACT_ATOMS: atom_id res chain seq x y z
N MET A 1 20.06 -0.94 -5.06
CA MET A 1 20.32 -0.55 -3.65
C MET A 1 19.03 -0.70 -2.87
N GLN A 2 19.09 -0.97 -1.57
CA GLN A 2 17.90 -0.97 -0.72
C GLN A 2 17.52 0.49 -0.42
N HIS A 3 16.25 0.83 -0.52
CA HIS A 3 15.75 2.14 -0.13
C HIS A 3 15.79 2.27 1.41
N CYS A 4 16.31 3.38 1.90
CA CYS A 4 16.32 3.75 3.31
C CYS A 4 15.34 4.91 3.47
N PRO A 5 14.10 4.66 3.93
CA PRO A 5 13.11 5.70 4.07
C PRO A 5 13.53 6.70 5.15
N SER A 6 13.16 7.96 4.95
CA SER A 6 13.45 9.07 5.85
C SER A 6 12.20 9.46 6.64
N PRO A 7 12.36 10.15 7.79
CA PRO A 7 11.24 10.79 8.47
C PRO A 7 10.43 11.68 7.52
N ILE A 8 9.12 11.77 7.75
CA ILE A 8 8.23 12.59 6.92
C ILE A 8 8.65 14.06 6.99
N SER A 9 9.19 14.56 5.87
CA SER A 9 9.59 15.96 5.74
C SER A 9 8.38 16.86 5.52
N THR A 10 8.39 18.04 6.13
CA THR A 10 7.42 19.12 5.85
C THR A 10 7.66 19.77 4.47
N GLY A 11 8.82 19.54 3.86
CA GLY A 11 9.21 20.06 2.54
C GLY A 11 9.03 19.06 1.41
N VAL A 12 7.86 18.45 1.26
CA VAL A 12 7.56 17.56 0.13
C VAL A 12 7.51 18.34 -1.20
N PRO A 13 7.96 17.73 -2.33
CA PRO A 13 7.91 18.40 -3.62
C PRO A 13 6.49 18.83 -4.02
N PRO A 14 6.31 19.99 -4.69
CA PRO A 14 4.98 20.50 -5.08
C PRO A 14 4.15 19.53 -5.91
N TYR A 15 4.80 18.73 -6.77
CA TYR A 15 4.10 17.72 -7.56
C TYR A 15 3.45 16.65 -6.67
N ALA A 16 4.10 16.26 -5.57
CA ALA A 16 3.60 15.23 -4.68
C ALA A 16 2.37 15.74 -3.91
N VAL A 17 2.39 16.99 -3.48
CA VAL A 17 1.22 17.68 -2.89
C VAL A 17 0.07 17.75 -3.89
N ALA A 18 0.35 18.16 -5.13
CA ALA A 18 -0.66 18.26 -6.18
C ALA A 18 -1.30 16.89 -6.49
N LEU A 19 -0.53 15.81 -6.48
CA LEU A 19 -1.02 14.44 -6.68
C LEU A 19 -1.79 13.92 -5.46
N ALA A 20 -1.28 14.13 -4.24
CA ALA A 20 -1.96 13.75 -3.01
C ALA A 20 -3.34 14.40 -2.90
N ASN A 21 -3.47 15.67 -3.29
CA ASN A 21 -4.77 16.37 -3.33
C ASN A 21 -5.75 15.77 -4.34
N ARG A 22 -5.29 15.00 -5.34
CA ARG A 22 -6.19 14.28 -6.26
C ARG A 22 -6.80 13.04 -5.63
N ALA A 23 -6.16 12.46 -4.61
CA ALA A 23 -6.72 11.34 -3.86
C ALA A 23 -8.05 11.68 -3.17
N ASP A 24 -8.36 12.98 -2.98
CA ASP A 24 -9.61 13.47 -2.39
C ASP A 24 -10.74 13.76 -3.37
N LEU A 25 -10.42 13.93 -4.64
CA LEU A 25 -11.35 14.46 -5.62
C LEU A 25 -12.05 13.31 -6.35
N ALA A 26 -13.21 13.60 -6.94
CA ALA A 26 -13.89 12.68 -7.86
C ALA A 26 -13.00 12.22 -9.05
N SER A 27 -11.87 12.91 -9.30
CA SER A 27 -10.80 12.50 -10.20
C SER A 27 -9.77 11.67 -9.44
N LYS A 28 -9.90 10.34 -9.50
CA LYS A 28 -8.96 9.41 -8.87
C LYS A 28 -7.53 9.57 -9.39
N LEU A 29 -6.57 9.32 -8.50
CA LEU A 29 -5.16 9.10 -8.84
C LEU A 29 -4.96 7.62 -9.21
N VAL A 30 -4.49 7.36 -10.42
CA VAL A 30 -4.17 6.00 -10.89
C VAL A 30 -2.67 5.87 -11.02
N ILE A 31 -2.09 4.86 -10.36
CA ILE A 31 -0.70 4.48 -10.56
C ILE A 31 -0.63 3.32 -11.53
N TYR A 32 0.06 3.53 -12.65
CA TYR A 32 0.34 2.50 -13.65
C TYR A 32 1.79 2.04 -13.46
N ALA A 33 1.96 0.86 -12.86
CA ALA A 33 3.26 0.39 -12.38
C ALA A 33 3.85 -0.73 -13.24
N GLY A 34 5.10 -0.57 -13.66
CA GLY A 34 5.88 -1.57 -14.40
C GLY A 34 7.03 -2.20 -13.61
N ALA A 35 7.83 -3.03 -14.29
CA ALA A 35 8.83 -3.89 -13.65
C ALA A 35 9.90 -3.15 -12.83
N GLY A 36 10.10 -1.86 -13.11
CA GLY A 36 11.00 -0.97 -12.39
C GLY A 36 10.73 -0.86 -10.90
N ILE A 37 9.49 -1.04 -10.45
CA ILE A 37 9.18 -1.07 -8.99
C ILE A 37 9.75 -2.32 -8.31
N SER A 38 10.04 -3.37 -9.09
CA SER A 38 10.48 -4.68 -8.62
C SER A 38 12.01 -4.88 -8.71
N LEU A 39 12.76 -3.91 -9.24
CA LEU A 39 14.21 -4.02 -9.42
C LEU A 39 15.01 -3.78 -8.12
N SER A 40 14.54 -2.87 -7.27
CA SER A 40 15.23 -2.55 -6.00
C SER A 40 15.17 -3.71 -5.01
N GLN A 41 16.19 -3.79 -4.15
CA GLN A 41 16.16 -4.66 -2.97
C GLN A 41 15.06 -4.18 -2.01
N PRO A 42 14.36 -5.08 -1.29
CA PRO A 42 14.55 -6.53 -1.24
C PRO A 42 13.84 -7.35 -2.34
N THR A 43 13.10 -6.72 -3.26
CA THR A 43 12.34 -7.43 -4.31
C THR A 43 13.28 -8.10 -5.32
N ASN A 44 14.20 -7.31 -5.89
CA ASN A 44 15.29 -7.78 -6.76
C ASN A 44 14.88 -8.74 -7.88
N LEU A 45 13.75 -8.46 -8.53
CA LEU A 45 13.27 -9.22 -9.68
C LEU A 45 13.94 -8.74 -10.98
N PRO A 46 14.04 -9.61 -12.00
CA PRO A 46 14.71 -9.27 -13.26
C PRO A 46 13.93 -8.22 -14.06
N THR A 47 14.68 -7.47 -14.89
CA THR A 47 14.11 -6.70 -16.00
C THR A 47 13.44 -7.62 -17.03
N GLY A 48 12.60 -7.06 -17.91
CA GLY A 48 11.97 -7.83 -18.98
C GLY A 48 12.98 -8.56 -19.91
N ALA A 49 14.12 -7.92 -20.21
CA ALA A 49 15.16 -8.51 -21.04
C ALA A 49 15.92 -9.65 -20.34
N GLU A 50 16.16 -9.54 -19.02
CA GLU A 50 16.76 -10.61 -18.23
C GLU A 50 15.79 -11.78 -18.06
N LEU A 51 14.51 -11.47 -17.88
CA LEU A 51 13.44 -12.46 -17.82
C LEU A 51 13.34 -13.26 -19.13
N ALA A 52 13.40 -12.58 -20.28
CA ALA A 52 13.45 -13.20 -21.60
C ALA A 52 14.61 -14.19 -21.71
N ALA A 53 15.82 -13.76 -21.31
CA ALA A 53 17.00 -14.61 -21.38
C ALA A 53 16.88 -15.86 -20.49
N ARG A 54 16.25 -15.75 -19.32
CA ARG A 54 15.97 -16.89 -18.43
C ARG A 54 14.97 -17.87 -19.06
N ILE A 55 13.88 -17.36 -19.64
CA ILE A 55 12.87 -18.19 -20.31
C ILE A 55 13.47 -18.88 -21.53
N HIS A 56 14.23 -18.16 -22.36
CA HIS A 56 14.95 -18.71 -23.52
C HIS A 56 15.86 -19.86 -23.08
N MET A 57 16.67 -19.64 -22.04
CA MET A 57 17.58 -20.66 -21.52
C MET A 57 16.86 -21.93 -21.06
N GLN A 58 15.69 -21.79 -20.43
CA GLN A 58 14.89 -22.92 -19.94
C GLN A 58 14.20 -23.68 -21.08
N LEU A 59 13.77 -22.99 -22.13
CA LEU A 59 12.99 -23.58 -23.22
C LEU A 59 13.82 -24.11 -24.39
N LYS A 60 15.04 -23.59 -24.63
CA LYS A 60 15.81 -23.88 -25.85
C LYS A 60 16.18 -25.35 -26.06
N GLY A 61 16.29 -26.13 -24.98
CA GLY A 61 16.57 -27.56 -25.04
C GLY A 61 15.36 -28.42 -25.47
N VAL A 62 14.15 -27.92 -25.22
CA VAL A 62 12.88 -28.60 -25.54
C VAL A 62 12.28 -28.07 -26.84
N PHE A 63 12.49 -26.78 -27.13
CA PHE A 63 11.96 -26.08 -28.28
C PHE A 63 13.10 -25.51 -29.15
N PRO A 64 13.71 -26.31 -30.04
CA PRO A 64 14.82 -25.85 -30.89
C PRO A 64 14.49 -24.64 -31.77
N VAL A 65 13.20 -24.38 -32.03
CA VAL A 65 12.71 -23.23 -32.82
C VAL A 65 13.16 -21.88 -32.25
N ILE A 66 13.45 -21.78 -30.95
CA ILE A 66 13.89 -20.52 -30.33
C ILE A 66 15.40 -20.31 -30.33
N VAL A 67 16.20 -21.32 -30.68
CA VAL A 67 17.68 -21.20 -30.74
C VAL A 67 18.16 -20.03 -31.61
N PRO A 68 17.59 -19.77 -32.81
CA PRO A 68 18.00 -18.63 -33.63
C PRO A 68 17.38 -17.29 -33.19
N ILE A 69 16.48 -17.28 -32.21
CA ILE A 69 15.78 -16.07 -31.75
C ILE A 69 16.67 -15.32 -30.75
N GLU A 70 16.66 -13.98 -30.82
CA GLU A 70 17.35 -13.14 -29.86
C GLU A 70 16.82 -13.41 -28.44
N SER A 71 17.72 -13.89 -27.57
CA SER A 71 17.38 -14.38 -26.23
C SER A 71 16.78 -13.32 -25.30
N ARG A 72 17.04 -12.04 -25.56
CA ARG A 72 16.53 -10.92 -24.77
C ARG A 72 15.18 -10.38 -25.24
N ASP A 73 14.66 -10.88 -26.36
CA ASP A 73 13.35 -10.51 -26.88
C ASP A 73 12.27 -11.46 -26.36
N LEU A 74 11.61 -11.07 -25.26
CA LEU A 74 10.59 -11.88 -24.60
C LEU A 74 9.48 -12.31 -25.56
N VAL A 75 9.04 -11.41 -26.43
CA VAL A 75 7.89 -11.64 -27.29
C VAL A 75 8.24 -12.48 -28.50
N ALA A 76 9.41 -12.26 -29.12
CA ALA A 76 9.88 -13.13 -30.19
C ALA A 76 10.07 -14.58 -29.70
N VAL A 77 10.61 -14.76 -28.48
CA VAL A 77 10.72 -16.08 -27.84
C VAL A 77 9.34 -16.69 -27.59
N ALA A 78 8.43 -15.91 -27.01
CA ALA A 78 7.07 -16.34 -26.72
C ALA A 78 6.29 -16.77 -27.96
N ASP A 79 6.32 -15.95 -29.01
CA ASP A 79 5.61 -16.21 -30.27
C ASP A 79 6.13 -17.48 -30.94
N ALA A 80 7.46 -17.66 -30.99
CA ALA A 80 8.06 -18.85 -31.58
C ALA A 80 7.61 -20.14 -30.87
N VAL A 81 7.60 -20.16 -29.52
CA VAL A 81 7.14 -21.32 -28.75
C VAL A 81 5.64 -21.56 -28.94
N ALA A 82 4.83 -20.49 -28.94
CA ALA A 82 3.38 -20.58 -29.04
C ALA A 82 2.88 -21.14 -30.39
N THR A 83 3.72 -21.16 -31.43
CA THR A 83 3.37 -21.83 -32.71
C THR A 83 3.29 -23.35 -32.61
N LEU A 84 3.86 -23.95 -31.56
CA LEU A 84 3.96 -25.39 -31.41
C LEU A 84 2.80 -25.96 -30.58
N PRO A 85 2.34 -27.20 -30.85
CA PRO A 85 1.34 -27.86 -30.01
C PRO A 85 1.76 -27.92 -28.55
N GLY A 86 0.92 -27.38 -27.65
CA GLY A 86 1.22 -27.29 -26.21
C GLY A 86 2.25 -26.22 -25.82
N GLY A 87 2.78 -25.46 -26.78
CA GLY A 87 3.81 -24.46 -26.55
C GLY A 87 3.34 -23.29 -25.68
N GLU A 88 2.10 -22.83 -25.87
CA GLU A 88 1.54 -21.73 -25.07
C GLU A 88 1.44 -22.09 -23.58
N GLU A 89 0.99 -23.30 -23.27
CA GLU A 89 0.93 -23.80 -21.89
C GLU A 89 2.34 -23.92 -21.29
N ALA A 90 3.27 -24.54 -22.03
CA ALA A 90 4.66 -24.68 -21.60
C ALA A 90 5.32 -23.31 -21.35
N LEU A 91 5.05 -22.32 -22.20
CA LEU A 91 5.54 -20.96 -22.05
C LEU A 91 4.99 -20.31 -20.78
N ARG A 92 3.68 -20.39 -20.51
CA ARG A 92 3.06 -19.79 -19.31
C ARG A 92 3.60 -20.42 -18.03
N GLN A 93 3.67 -21.74 -17.97
CA GLN A 93 4.21 -22.46 -16.82
C GLN A 93 5.69 -22.15 -16.58
N THR A 94 6.48 -21.98 -17.64
CA THR A 94 7.90 -21.64 -17.53
C THR A 94 8.09 -20.18 -17.11
N SER A 95 7.32 -19.27 -17.71
CA SER A 95 7.31 -17.84 -17.37
C SER A 95 6.95 -17.61 -15.90
N ALA A 96 5.98 -18.35 -15.36
CA ALA A 96 5.60 -18.26 -13.94
C ALA A 96 6.69 -18.73 -12.95
N LYS A 97 7.74 -19.42 -13.43
CA LYS A 97 8.81 -20.03 -12.62
C LYS A 97 10.20 -19.48 -12.92
N SER A 98 10.34 -18.57 -13.88
CA SER A 98 11.64 -18.03 -14.33
C SER A 98 12.21 -16.95 -13.40
N ALA A 99 11.44 -16.52 -12.39
CA ALA A 99 11.89 -15.70 -11.28
C ALA A 99 11.05 -15.97 -10.01
N ASP A 100 11.47 -15.40 -8.89
CA ASP A 100 10.84 -15.54 -7.56
C ASP A 100 9.56 -14.70 -7.42
N PHE A 101 8.73 -14.65 -8.45
CA PHE A 101 7.54 -13.79 -8.54
C PHE A 101 6.54 -13.97 -7.39
N LYS A 102 6.53 -15.13 -6.74
CA LYS A 102 5.57 -15.49 -5.68
C LYS A 102 6.13 -15.34 -4.28
N THR A 103 7.45 -15.28 -4.15
CA THR A 103 8.19 -15.42 -2.89
C THR A 103 9.09 -14.22 -2.61
N ALA A 104 9.44 -13.43 -3.64
CA ALA A 104 10.18 -12.17 -3.49
C ALA A 104 9.55 -11.30 -2.41
N ARG A 105 10.40 -10.63 -1.64
CA ARG A 105 9.94 -9.77 -0.54
C ARG A 105 9.48 -8.43 -1.12
N PRO A 106 8.27 -7.95 -0.80
CA PRO A 106 7.83 -6.64 -1.27
C PRO A 106 8.79 -5.53 -0.86
N GLY A 107 9.25 -4.76 -1.85
CA GLY A 107 10.02 -3.53 -1.64
C GLY A 107 9.18 -2.36 -1.13
N TYR A 108 9.83 -1.22 -0.89
CA TYR A 108 9.20 -0.04 -0.29
C TYR A 108 8.04 0.49 -1.14
N ALA A 109 8.26 0.71 -2.45
CA ALA A 109 7.21 1.16 -3.36
C ALA A 109 5.96 0.23 -3.34
N HIS A 110 6.14 -1.10 -3.32
CA HIS A 110 5.02 -2.05 -3.26
C HIS A 110 4.18 -1.87 -1.99
N LYS A 111 4.85 -1.75 -0.84
CA LYS A 111 4.18 -1.60 0.45
C LYS A 111 3.44 -0.28 0.53
N VAL A 112 4.06 0.82 0.08
CA VAL A 112 3.39 2.12 0.06
C VAL A 112 2.20 2.13 -0.89
N LEU A 113 2.34 1.57 -2.11
CA LEU A 113 1.20 1.40 -3.02
C LEU A 113 0.06 0.65 -2.36
N ALA A 114 0.37 -0.46 -1.69
CA ALA A 114 -0.63 -1.28 -1.03
C ALA A 114 -1.38 -0.48 0.05
N HIS A 115 -0.68 0.26 0.90
CA HIS A 115 -1.31 1.01 1.98
C HIS A 115 -2.09 2.23 1.48
N LEU A 116 -1.62 2.92 0.43
CA LEU A 116 -2.41 3.97 -0.20
C LEU A 116 -3.68 3.43 -0.86
N MET A 117 -3.67 2.19 -1.37
CA MET A 117 -4.90 1.52 -1.83
C MET A 117 -5.82 1.16 -0.66
N LEU A 118 -5.27 0.66 0.45
CA LEU A 118 -6.06 0.37 1.66
C LEU A 118 -6.75 1.64 2.21
N GLU A 119 -6.09 2.80 2.10
CA GLU A 119 -6.65 4.11 2.42
C GLU A 119 -7.57 4.69 1.33
N GLY A 120 -7.83 3.95 0.24
CA GLY A 120 -8.67 4.41 -0.87
C GLY A 120 -8.11 5.57 -1.68
N ALA A 121 -6.84 5.92 -1.46
CA ALA A 121 -6.21 7.12 -2.02
C ALA A 121 -5.86 6.98 -3.50
N ILE A 122 -5.58 5.75 -3.95
CA ILE A 122 -5.16 5.45 -5.32
C ILE A 122 -5.82 4.19 -5.86
N ASP A 123 -5.93 4.12 -7.18
CA ASP A 123 -6.14 2.87 -7.91
C ASP A 123 -4.82 2.41 -8.54
N VAL A 124 -4.58 1.10 -8.60
CA VAL A 124 -3.35 0.54 -9.20
C VAL A 124 -3.67 -0.35 -10.39
N ILE A 125 -2.93 -0.12 -11.47
CA ILE A 125 -2.81 -0.99 -12.64
C ILE A 125 -1.35 -1.41 -12.76
N THR A 126 -1.07 -2.69 -12.96
CA THR A 126 0.30 -3.17 -13.13
C THR A 126 0.45 -4.19 -14.26
N THR A 127 1.60 -4.11 -14.92
CA THR A 127 2.05 -5.09 -15.92
C THR A 127 2.96 -6.16 -15.32
N ASN A 128 3.21 -6.11 -14.01
CA ASN A 128 4.08 -7.06 -13.33
C ASN A 128 3.39 -8.39 -13.05
N TRP A 129 4.13 -9.48 -13.22
CA TRP A 129 3.64 -10.83 -12.93
C TRP A 129 3.78 -11.21 -11.45
N ASP A 130 4.65 -10.52 -10.71
CA ASP A 130 4.92 -10.77 -9.29
C ASP A 130 3.79 -10.36 -8.37
N ASN A 131 3.70 -10.96 -7.18
CA ASN A 131 2.64 -10.70 -6.22
C ASN A 131 3.03 -9.73 -5.08
N CYS A 132 3.98 -8.82 -5.34
CA CYS A 132 4.54 -7.99 -4.27
C CYS A 132 3.62 -6.86 -3.83
N ILE A 133 2.77 -6.30 -4.70
CA ILE A 133 1.84 -5.23 -4.32
C ILE A 133 0.79 -5.79 -3.34
N GLU A 134 0.14 -6.90 -3.71
CA GLU A 134 -0.91 -7.51 -2.89
C GLU A 134 -0.37 -8.03 -1.53
N ARG A 135 0.84 -8.60 -1.51
CA ARG A 135 1.52 -8.99 -0.27
C ARG A 135 2.10 -7.81 0.50
N GLY A 136 2.25 -6.65 -0.14
CA GLY A 136 2.70 -5.42 0.48
C GLY A 136 1.74 -4.90 1.55
N ALA A 137 0.46 -5.30 1.48
CA ALA A 137 -0.58 -4.98 2.46
C ALA A 137 -0.47 -5.77 3.78
N GLY A 138 0.42 -6.76 3.87
CA GLY A 138 0.50 -7.62 5.05
C GLY A 138 -0.73 -8.52 5.17
N GLU A 139 -1.42 -8.45 6.31
CA GLU A 139 -2.56 -9.33 6.64
C GLU A 139 -3.88 -8.92 5.97
N GLU A 140 -4.07 -7.64 5.62
CA GLU A 140 -5.31 -7.14 5.00
C GLU A 140 -5.51 -7.59 3.54
N LEU A 141 -4.48 -8.20 2.90
CA LEU A 141 -4.43 -8.75 1.54
C LEU A 141 -5.34 -8.05 0.51
N LEU A 142 -4.75 -7.24 -0.37
CA LEU A 142 -5.51 -6.60 -1.44
C LEU A 142 -6.08 -7.61 -2.45
N PRO A 143 -7.35 -7.48 -2.86
CA PRO A 143 -7.92 -8.26 -3.94
C PRO A 143 -7.17 -8.02 -5.27
N VAL A 144 -7.07 -9.07 -6.07
CA VAL A 144 -6.33 -9.06 -7.34
C VAL A 144 -7.23 -9.52 -8.48
N VAL A 145 -7.17 -8.81 -9.60
CA VAL A 145 -7.86 -9.20 -10.84
C VAL A 145 -6.87 -9.58 -11.91
N THR A 146 -7.11 -10.78 -12.44
CA THR A 146 -6.38 -11.39 -13.53
C THR A 146 -7.29 -11.93 -14.64
N ASN A 147 -8.61 -12.01 -14.40
CA ASN A 147 -9.61 -12.53 -15.33
C ASN A 147 -11.03 -12.00 -15.00
N ASP A 148 -12.00 -12.27 -15.88
CA ASP A 148 -13.41 -11.86 -15.73
C ASP A 148 -14.12 -12.44 -14.50
N HIS A 149 -13.69 -13.60 -14.00
CA HIS A 149 -14.29 -14.22 -12.81
C HIS A 149 -13.89 -13.45 -11.55
N ASP A 150 -12.63 -13.03 -11.45
CA ASP A 150 -12.17 -12.19 -10.34
C ASP A 150 -12.99 -10.91 -10.24
N LEU A 151 -13.34 -10.32 -11.39
CA LEU A 151 -14.15 -9.11 -11.50
C LEU A 151 -15.54 -9.23 -10.91
N ALA A 152 -16.15 -10.40 -11.02
CA ALA A 152 -17.48 -10.66 -10.46
C ALA A 152 -17.43 -10.89 -8.94
N ASP A 153 -16.29 -11.38 -8.43
CA ASP A 153 -16.18 -11.90 -7.06
C ASP A 153 -15.55 -10.93 -6.07
N VAL A 154 -14.75 -9.95 -6.53
CA VAL A 154 -14.02 -9.05 -5.63
C VAL A 154 -14.57 -7.63 -5.66
N THR A 155 -14.61 -7.00 -4.50
CA THR A 155 -14.98 -5.59 -4.36
C THR A 155 -13.74 -4.70 -4.47
N PRO A 156 -13.82 -3.55 -5.16
CA PRO A 156 -12.78 -2.53 -5.12
C PRO A 156 -12.48 -2.04 -3.69
N PRO A 157 -11.25 -1.57 -3.41
CA PRO A 157 -10.12 -1.41 -4.31
C PRO A 157 -9.35 -2.72 -4.55
N TRP A 158 -8.67 -2.79 -5.68
CA TRP A 158 -8.24 -4.03 -6.33
C TRP A 158 -7.07 -3.74 -7.26
N VAL A 159 -6.06 -4.60 -7.22
CA VAL A 159 -4.87 -4.53 -8.08
C VAL A 159 -5.23 -5.15 -9.42
N LEU A 160 -5.27 -4.34 -10.49
CA LEU A 160 -5.48 -4.86 -11.85
C LEU A 160 -4.16 -5.30 -12.44
N LYS A 161 -4.01 -6.60 -12.70
CA LYS A 161 -2.80 -7.17 -13.30
C LYS A 161 -3.06 -7.47 -14.76
N VAL A 162 -2.87 -6.44 -15.59
CA VAL A 162 -3.29 -6.46 -17.00
C VAL A 162 -2.47 -7.40 -17.88
N HIS A 163 -1.32 -7.89 -17.40
CA HIS A 163 -0.52 -8.93 -18.05
C HIS A 163 -0.62 -10.30 -17.35
N GLY A 164 -1.57 -10.46 -16.43
CA GLY A 164 -1.75 -11.67 -15.63
C GLY A 164 -0.84 -11.74 -14.40
N CYS A 165 -0.80 -12.92 -13.77
CA CYS A 165 -0.08 -13.16 -12.52
C CYS A 165 0.65 -14.51 -12.53
N ALA A 166 1.90 -14.54 -12.08
CA ALA A 166 2.68 -15.78 -11.98
C ALA A 166 2.07 -16.80 -11.00
N SER A 167 1.28 -16.34 -10.03
CA SER A 167 0.51 -17.22 -9.12
C SER A 167 -0.63 -17.95 -9.82
N ARG A 168 -1.05 -17.47 -11.00
CA ARG A 168 -2.10 -18.06 -11.85
C ARG A 168 -1.58 -18.13 -13.29
N PRO A 169 -0.70 -19.09 -13.61
CA PRO A 169 0.03 -19.12 -14.88
C PRO A 169 -0.87 -18.98 -16.11
N ASP A 170 -2.08 -19.54 -16.08
CA ASP A 170 -3.06 -19.50 -17.18
C ASP A 170 -3.55 -18.08 -17.51
N SER A 171 -3.35 -17.12 -16.61
CA SER A 171 -3.67 -15.70 -16.83
C SER A 171 -2.57 -14.91 -17.55
N LEU A 172 -1.35 -15.46 -17.67
CA LEU A 172 -0.21 -14.72 -18.19
C LEU A 172 -0.35 -14.38 -19.67
N LEU A 173 -0.21 -13.10 -20.00
CA LEU A 173 -0.16 -12.59 -21.37
C LEU A 173 1.30 -12.35 -21.76
N VAL A 174 1.82 -13.17 -22.68
CA VAL A 174 3.25 -13.19 -23.04
C VAL A 174 3.50 -13.04 -24.54
N THR A 175 2.57 -13.51 -25.37
CA THR A 175 2.70 -13.50 -26.84
C THR A 175 2.22 -12.17 -27.44
N SER A 176 2.67 -11.84 -28.66
CA SER A 176 2.13 -10.71 -29.43
C SER A 176 0.61 -10.84 -29.58
N ARG A 177 0.09 -12.04 -29.84
CA ARG A 177 -1.36 -12.26 -29.99
C ARG A 177 -2.13 -11.87 -28.73
N SER A 178 -1.69 -12.33 -27.55
CA SER A 178 -2.33 -12.01 -26.27
C SER A 178 -2.19 -10.53 -25.89
N LEU A 179 -1.09 -9.92 -26.29
CA LEU A 179 -0.80 -8.50 -26.04
C LEU A 179 -1.43 -7.56 -27.06
N ASP A 180 -1.88 -8.06 -28.20
CA ASP A 180 -2.64 -7.31 -29.21
C ASP A 180 -4.14 -7.44 -28.96
N ASN A 181 -4.59 -8.63 -28.54
CA ASN A 181 -6.00 -8.94 -28.26
C ASN A 181 -6.12 -9.39 -26.81
N PRO A 182 -6.17 -8.45 -25.84
CA PRO A 182 -6.24 -8.83 -24.45
C PRO A 182 -7.68 -9.30 -24.14
N PRO A 183 -7.90 -9.93 -22.98
CA PRO A 183 -9.26 -10.16 -22.49
C PRO A 183 -10.08 -8.87 -22.44
N THR A 184 -11.38 -8.96 -22.70
CA THR A 184 -12.29 -7.81 -22.77
C THR A 184 -12.25 -6.97 -21.51
N TRP A 185 -12.22 -7.59 -20.32
CA TRP A 185 -12.15 -6.84 -19.07
C TRP A 185 -10.91 -5.95 -18.95
N VAL A 186 -9.77 -6.36 -19.50
CA VAL A 186 -8.54 -5.56 -19.43
C VAL A 186 -8.80 -4.22 -20.10
N ARG A 187 -9.44 -4.24 -21.28
CA ARG A 187 -9.78 -3.03 -22.03
C ARG A 187 -10.81 -2.20 -21.28
N GLU A 188 -11.91 -2.81 -20.85
CA GLU A 188 -13.01 -2.10 -20.19
C GLU A 188 -12.56 -1.45 -18.88
N GLN A 189 -11.82 -2.17 -18.04
CA GLN A 189 -11.35 -1.66 -16.75
C GLN A 189 -10.23 -0.63 -16.90
N THR A 190 -9.35 -0.81 -17.88
CA THR A 190 -8.35 0.22 -18.20
C THR A 190 -9.04 1.49 -18.68
N HIS A 191 -9.97 1.39 -19.63
CA HIS A 191 -10.74 2.54 -20.11
C HIS A 191 -11.49 3.25 -18.97
N ALA A 192 -12.25 2.49 -18.17
CA ALA A 192 -13.06 3.03 -17.08
C ALA A 192 -12.22 3.79 -16.03
N ARG A 193 -11.02 3.30 -15.70
CA ARG A 193 -10.15 3.94 -14.71
C ARG A 193 -9.38 5.12 -15.26
N LEU A 194 -8.89 5.04 -16.50
CA LEU A 194 -8.03 6.08 -17.06
C LEU A 194 -8.81 7.29 -17.59
N GLY A 195 -10.05 7.09 -18.07
CA GLY A 195 -10.86 8.09 -18.77
C GLY A 195 -11.08 9.45 -18.09
N ARG A 196 -10.86 9.56 -16.78
CA ARG A 196 -11.02 10.80 -15.99
C ARG A 196 -9.98 10.96 -14.88
N ALA A 197 -8.96 10.11 -14.88
CA ALA A 197 -7.97 10.05 -13.82
C ALA A 197 -6.75 10.92 -14.11
N VAL A 198 -6.06 11.27 -13.03
CA VAL A 198 -4.64 11.64 -13.11
C VAL A 198 -3.85 10.34 -13.09
N VAL A 199 -3.07 10.08 -14.13
CA VAL A 199 -2.30 8.84 -14.28
C VAL A 199 -0.82 9.11 -14.09
N VAL A 200 -0.19 8.31 -13.24
CA VAL A 200 1.25 8.33 -13.02
C VAL A 200 1.85 7.00 -13.46
N PHE A 201 2.72 7.04 -14.46
CA PHE A 201 3.49 5.88 -14.89
C PHE A 201 4.77 5.79 -14.07
N ILE A 202 4.97 4.66 -13.38
CA ILE A 202 6.14 4.43 -12.54
C ILE A 202 6.82 3.11 -12.89
N GLY A 203 8.15 3.07 -12.85
CA GLY A 203 8.90 1.83 -13.06
C GLY A 203 8.80 1.27 -14.49
N ILE A 204 8.60 2.12 -15.48
CA ILE A 204 8.58 1.73 -16.90
C ILE A 204 9.75 2.43 -17.58
N GLY A 205 10.91 1.77 -17.58
CA GLY A 205 12.17 2.32 -18.11
C GLY A 205 12.36 2.12 -19.61
N ASP A 206 11.93 0.98 -20.12
CA ASP A 206 11.88 0.66 -21.56
C ASP A 206 10.43 0.32 -21.88
N VAL A 207 9.80 1.16 -22.69
CA VAL A 207 8.52 0.90 -23.34
C VAL A 207 8.79 -0.11 -24.46
N ALA A 208 9.11 -1.34 -24.06
CA ALA A 208 9.34 -2.44 -24.97
C ALA A 208 8.20 -2.50 -25.97
N GLY A 209 8.47 -2.82 -27.25
CA GLY A 209 7.49 -2.68 -28.33
C GLY A 209 6.12 -3.30 -28.05
N TYR A 210 6.08 -4.34 -27.22
CA TYR A 210 4.86 -5.01 -26.77
C TYR A 210 4.10 -4.28 -25.65
N VAL A 211 4.79 -3.57 -24.75
CA VAL A 211 4.19 -2.69 -23.73
C VAL A 211 3.77 -1.36 -24.36
N LYS A 212 4.48 -0.91 -25.40
CA LYS A 212 4.25 0.35 -26.11
C LYS A 212 2.80 0.54 -26.51
N ARG A 213 2.22 -0.46 -27.18
CA ARG A 213 0.83 -0.38 -27.63
C ARG A 213 -0.15 -0.20 -26.47
N ARG A 214 0.07 -0.89 -25.35
CA ARG A 214 -0.78 -0.76 -24.15
C ARG A 214 -0.65 0.60 -23.49
N ILE A 215 0.56 1.16 -23.49
CA ILE A 215 0.80 2.50 -22.98
C ILE A 215 0.16 3.54 -23.91
N GLU A 216 0.29 3.40 -25.24
CA GLU A 216 -0.36 4.26 -26.23
C GLU A 216 -1.88 4.25 -26.10
N GLU A 217 -2.48 3.07 -25.96
CA GLU A 217 -3.91 2.91 -25.66
C GLU A 217 -4.26 3.59 -24.34
N ALA A 218 -3.53 3.30 -23.26
CA ALA A 218 -3.76 3.92 -21.96
C ALA A 218 -3.71 5.46 -22.02
N ILE A 219 -2.76 6.03 -22.75
CA ILE A 219 -2.63 7.48 -22.95
C ILE A 219 -3.79 8.04 -23.76
N HIS A 220 -4.23 7.31 -24.80
CA HIS A 220 -5.42 7.67 -25.55
C HIS A 220 -6.65 7.71 -24.64
N GLU A 221 -6.79 6.73 -23.74
CA GLU A 221 -7.90 6.67 -22.79
C GLU A 221 -7.87 7.81 -21.77
N VAL A 222 -6.69 8.25 -21.32
CA VAL A 222 -6.57 9.41 -20.42
C VAL A 222 -7.13 10.70 -21.06
N GLY A 223 -7.12 10.77 -22.39
CA GLY A 223 -7.68 11.86 -23.19
C GLY A 223 -6.84 13.14 -23.19
N SER A 224 -6.37 13.59 -22.03
CA SER A 224 -5.54 14.80 -21.89
C SER A 224 -4.13 14.47 -21.44
N VAL A 225 -3.13 14.93 -22.21
CA VAL A 225 -1.70 14.87 -21.82
C VAL A 225 -1.45 15.61 -20.49
N GLY A 226 -2.28 16.59 -20.15
CA GLY A 226 -2.24 17.28 -18.86
C GLY A 226 -2.55 16.38 -17.67
N ASN A 227 -3.11 15.19 -17.91
CA ASN A 227 -3.41 14.20 -16.89
C ASN A 227 -2.33 13.11 -16.75
N ILE A 228 -1.23 13.19 -17.50
CA ILE A 228 -0.19 12.18 -17.52
C ILE A 228 1.04 12.67 -16.77
N ARG A 229 1.64 11.81 -15.97
CA ARG A 229 2.93 12.02 -15.29
C ARG A 229 3.81 10.79 -15.50
N ILE A 230 5.10 11.02 -15.68
CA ILE A 230 6.08 9.96 -15.91
C ILE A 230 7.16 10.08 -14.84
N VAL A 231 7.37 9.00 -14.08
CA VAL A 231 8.38 8.91 -13.04
C VAL A 231 9.50 8.00 -13.53
N ALA A 232 10.66 8.59 -13.80
CA ALA A 232 11.89 7.84 -14.04
C ALA A 232 13.11 8.70 -13.67
N PRO A 233 14.19 8.12 -13.11
CA PRO A 233 15.32 8.89 -12.56
C PRO A 233 15.92 9.91 -13.53
N ASP A 234 16.10 9.51 -14.79
CA ASP A 234 16.80 10.32 -15.79
C ASP A 234 15.84 10.94 -16.82
N ILE A 235 14.54 11.00 -16.52
CA ILE A 235 13.50 11.36 -17.52
C ILE A 235 13.67 12.76 -18.12
N GLU A 236 14.20 13.70 -17.34
CA GLU A 236 14.45 15.07 -17.81
C GLU A 236 15.73 15.15 -18.64
N ALA A 237 16.83 14.61 -18.10
CA ALA A 237 18.14 14.65 -18.74
C ALA A 237 18.18 13.83 -20.04
N ASN A 238 17.40 12.75 -20.11
CA ASN A 238 17.37 11.81 -21.22
C ASN A 238 16.04 11.85 -22.00
N TRP A 239 15.27 12.94 -21.91
CA TRP A 239 13.96 13.04 -22.57
C TRP A 239 14.05 12.82 -24.09
N GLU A 240 15.06 13.40 -24.72
CA GLU A 240 15.22 13.39 -26.17
C GLU A 240 15.39 11.98 -26.75
N ASP A 241 16.13 11.12 -26.03
CA ASP A 241 16.40 9.72 -26.40
C ASP A 241 15.44 8.73 -25.71
N SER A 242 14.56 9.23 -24.83
CA SER A 242 13.58 8.42 -24.14
C SER A 242 12.46 7.96 -25.08
N GLN A 243 12.10 6.70 -25.00
CA GLN A 243 10.95 6.17 -25.72
C GLN A 243 9.64 6.87 -25.32
N TRP A 244 9.56 7.42 -24.11
CA TRP A 244 8.40 8.20 -23.67
C TRP A 244 8.16 9.44 -24.53
N LYS A 245 9.20 10.03 -25.12
CA LYS A 245 9.03 11.14 -26.08
C LYS A 245 8.33 10.69 -27.36
N THR A 246 8.50 9.44 -27.78
CA THR A 246 7.78 8.90 -28.94
C THR A 246 6.30 8.69 -28.68
N VAL A 247 5.93 8.47 -27.41
CA VAL A 247 4.56 8.15 -27.00
C VAL A 247 3.81 9.40 -26.53
N VAL A 248 4.47 10.29 -25.80
CA VAL A 248 3.89 11.54 -25.25
C VAL A 248 4.81 12.73 -25.55
N PRO A 249 5.02 13.12 -26.82
CA PRO A 249 6.02 14.11 -27.21
C PRO A 249 5.82 15.48 -26.56
N ASN A 250 4.57 15.85 -26.28
CA ASN A 250 4.18 17.15 -25.75
C ASN A 250 4.00 17.16 -24.22
N LEU A 251 4.62 16.22 -23.51
CA LEU A 251 4.54 16.18 -22.05
C LEU A 251 5.23 17.41 -21.43
N HIS A 252 4.50 18.12 -20.58
CA HIS A 252 5.01 19.30 -19.87
C HIS A 252 6.21 18.94 -18.96
N GLY A 253 7.13 19.89 -18.75
CA GLY A 253 8.32 19.70 -17.90
C GLY A 253 7.94 19.20 -16.51
N ASP A 254 7.02 19.88 -15.83
CA ASP A 254 6.56 19.53 -14.48
C ASP A 254 5.85 18.17 -14.36
N HIS A 255 5.59 17.48 -15.47
CA HIS A 255 5.01 16.14 -15.50
C HIS A 255 6.06 15.03 -15.71
N LYS A 256 7.32 15.42 -15.93
CA LYS A 256 8.49 14.55 -15.98
C LYS A 256 9.14 14.58 -14.60
N ILE A 257 8.96 13.52 -13.83
CA ILE A 257 9.38 13.48 -12.43
C ILE A 257 10.70 12.69 -12.34
N PRO A 258 11.85 13.34 -12.09
CA PRO A 258 13.17 12.70 -12.03
C PRO A 258 13.39 11.97 -10.71
N ALA A 259 12.65 10.87 -10.49
CA ALA A 259 12.73 10.05 -9.30
C ALA A 259 12.68 8.56 -9.65
N ASN A 260 13.26 7.72 -8.78
CA ASN A 260 12.96 6.28 -8.81
C ASN A 260 11.63 6.00 -8.11
N ALA A 261 11.11 4.77 -8.27
CA ALA A 261 9.81 4.39 -7.72
C ALA A 261 9.73 4.53 -6.20
N ASP A 262 10.76 4.12 -5.46
CA ASP A 262 10.75 4.17 -4.00
C ASP A 262 10.70 5.62 -3.48
N LEU A 263 11.56 6.50 -4.02
CA LEU A 263 11.59 7.92 -3.67
C LEU A 263 10.29 8.64 -4.04
N PHE A 264 9.74 8.36 -5.22
CA PHE A 264 8.45 8.93 -5.62
C PHE A 264 7.33 8.51 -4.67
N MET A 265 7.25 7.22 -4.32
CA MET A 265 6.22 6.72 -3.42
C MET A 265 6.39 7.28 -2.00
N GLU A 266 7.63 7.45 -1.52
CA GLU A 266 7.93 8.11 -0.25
C GLU A 266 7.37 9.54 -0.22
N GLN A 267 7.64 10.32 -1.27
CA GLN A 267 7.22 11.72 -1.40
C GLN A 267 5.69 11.84 -1.55
N LEU A 268 5.05 10.96 -2.33
CA LEU A 268 3.60 10.92 -2.48
C LEU A 268 2.91 10.57 -1.15
N ALA A 269 3.41 9.55 -0.44
CA ALA A 269 2.83 9.15 0.84
C ALA A 269 3.04 10.21 1.93
N ALA A 270 4.22 10.84 1.98
CA ALA A 270 4.49 11.95 2.89
C ALA A 270 3.51 13.11 2.67
N ALA A 271 3.26 13.46 1.41
CA ALA A 271 2.30 14.50 1.04
C ALA A 271 0.85 14.12 1.41
N TYR A 272 0.46 12.86 1.17
CA TYR A 272 -0.85 12.34 1.55
C TYR A 272 -1.07 12.41 3.07
N ILE A 273 -0.14 11.87 3.86
CA ILE A 273 -0.21 11.86 5.33
C ILE A 273 -0.29 13.30 5.86
N THR A 274 0.61 14.18 5.39
CA THR A 274 0.64 15.57 5.83
C THR A 274 -0.66 16.30 5.53
N GLY A 275 -1.23 16.09 4.33
CA GLY A 275 -2.53 16.64 3.96
C GLY A 275 -3.64 16.16 4.89
N ARG A 276 -3.72 14.85 5.15
CA ARG A 276 -4.73 14.26 6.04
C ARG A 276 -4.65 14.76 7.47
N LEU A 277 -3.44 14.87 8.01
CA LEU A 277 -3.23 15.39 9.35
C LEU A 277 -3.53 16.90 9.45
N ALA A 278 -3.39 17.64 8.35
CA ALA A 278 -3.78 19.05 8.29
C ALA A 278 -5.31 19.25 8.27
N ASP A 279 -6.05 18.35 7.62
CA ASP A 279 -7.52 18.39 7.58
C ASP A 279 -8.14 18.31 9.00
N HIS A 280 -7.51 17.55 9.91
CA HIS A 280 -7.92 17.47 11.32
C HIS A 280 -7.76 18.80 12.06
N SER A 281 -6.69 19.55 11.77
CA SER A 281 -6.46 20.88 12.36
C SER A 281 -7.58 21.85 11.96
N VAL A 282 -8.09 21.75 10.73
CA VAL A 282 -9.21 22.58 10.24
C VAL A 282 -10.55 22.15 10.85
N THR A 283 -10.76 20.86 11.05
CA THR A 283 -12.09 20.31 11.39
C THR A 283 -12.36 20.23 12.90
N LEU A 284 -11.33 19.92 13.72
CA LEU A 284 -11.52 19.52 15.12
C LEU A 284 -10.98 20.53 16.14
N SER A 285 -10.17 21.51 15.73
CA SER A 285 -9.46 22.40 16.65
C SER A 285 -9.92 23.85 16.52
N SER A 286 -11.13 24.17 16.99
CA SER A 286 -11.57 25.58 17.08
C SER A 286 -10.94 26.34 18.25
N ALA A 287 -10.37 25.62 19.22
CA ALA A 287 -9.69 26.16 20.39
C ALA A 287 -8.16 26.02 20.26
N GLU A 288 -7.42 27.09 20.56
CA GLU A 288 -5.95 27.18 20.44
C GLU A 288 -5.21 26.07 21.23
N VAL A 289 -5.76 25.68 22.39
CA VAL A 289 -5.20 24.62 23.23
C VAL A 289 -5.30 23.25 22.54
N LEU A 290 -6.45 22.91 21.94
CA LEU A 290 -6.62 21.63 21.25
C LEU A 290 -5.76 21.54 19.98
N ALA A 291 -5.59 22.66 19.28
CA ALA A 291 -4.67 22.75 18.15
C ALA A 291 -3.22 22.44 18.60
N THR A 292 -2.81 22.95 19.75
CA THR A 292 -1.46 22.68 20.31
C THR A 292 -1.26 21.20 20.59
N TYR A 293 -2.25 20.51 21.17
CA TYR A 293 -2.18 19.07 21.41
C TYR A 293 -2.11 18.27 20.10
N LEU A 294 -2.95 18.61 19.13
CA LEU A 294 -2.93 17.95 17.82
C LEU A 294 -1.56 18.09 17.15
N GLU A 295 -0.96 19.29 17.14
CA GLU A 295 0.36 19.50 16.56
C GLU A 295 1.47 18.72 17.28
N ALA A 296 1.39 18.58 18.61
CA ALA A 296 2.34 17.78 19.38
C ALA A 296 2.30 16.29 18.99
N ALA A 297 1.08 15.72 18.86
CA ALA A 297 0.92 14.34 18.41
C ALA A 297 1.35 14.13 16.94
N LYS A 298 1.00 15.08 16.05
CA LYS A 298 1.43 15.07 14.64
C LYS A 298 2.96 15.05 14.54
N LYS A 299 3.66 15.89 15.30
CA LYS A 299 5.13 15.90 15.33
C LYS A 299 5.69 14.52 15.66
N GLY A 300 5.14 13.83 16.66
CA GLY A 300 5.54 12.47 17.02
C GLY A 300 5.38 11.44 15.90
N LEU A 301 4.33 11.57 15.08
CA LEU A 301 4.13 10.75 13.88
C LEU A 301 5.11 11.09 12.75
N LEU A 302 5.33 12.38 12.50
CA LEU A 302 6.18 12.85 11.40
C LEU A 302 7.68 12.57 11.61
N GLU A 303 8.09 12.21 12.82
CA GLU A 303 9.43 11.68 13.09
C GLU A 303 9.64 10.26 12.55
N SER A 304 8.57 9.53 12.22
CA SER A 304 8.60 8.25 11.50
C SER A 304 8.56 8.43 9.99
N ASP A 305 8.89 7.38 9.25
CA ASP A 305 8.72 7.37 7.79
C ASP A 305 7.26 7.13 7.36
N SER A 306 6.97 7.48 6.10
CA SER A 306 5.62 7.40 5.53
C SER A 306 5.01 6.02 5.59
N LEU A 307 5.79 4.95 5.37
CA LEU A 307 5.26 3.60 5.39
C LEU A 307 4.90 3.18 6.82
N THR A 308 5.76 3.49 7.79
CA THR A 308 5.49 3.23 9.21
C THR A 308 4.20 3.93 9.67
N VAL A 309 3.98 5.19 9.29
CA VAL A 309 2.75 5.91 9.66
C VAL A 309 1.51 5.33 8.97
N LEU A 310 1.60 4.94 7.69
CA LEU A 310 0.49 4.28 6.99
C LEU A 310 0.14 2.92 7.63
N GLN A 311 1.15 2.13 7.98
CA GLN A 311 0.98 0.84 8.67
C GLN A 311 0.37 1.03 10.06
N TRP A 312 0.87 2.00 10.81
CA TRP A 312 0.32 2.38 12.10
C TRP A 312 -1.16 2.77 11.97
N ALA A 313 -1.50 3.65 11.03
CA ALA A 313 -2.87 4.11 10.82
C ALA A 313 -3.83 2.93 10.54
N ARG A 314 -3.43 1.96 9.71
CA ARG A 314 -4.22 0.74 9.51
C ARG A 314 -4.34 -0.09 10.78
N SER A 315 -3.25 -0.23 11.52
CA SER A 315 -3.22 -1.07 12.73
C SER A 315 -3.98 -0.47 13.92
N VAL A 316 -4.24 0.84 13.97
CA VAL A 316 -5.02 1.42 15.09
C VAL A 316 -6.52 1.20 14.94
N ASP A 317 -7.02 1.02 13.71
CA ASP A 317 -8.42 0.65 13.52
C ASP A 317 -8.61 -0.82 13.92
N ILE A 318 -9.63 -1.10 14.74
CA ILE A 318 -9.94 -2.46 15.17
C ILE A 318 -10.65 -3.28 14.08
N ASN A 319 -11.22 -2.61 13.07
CA ASN A 319 -11.91 -3.24 11.95
C ASN A 319 -11.74 -2.43 10.65
N PRO A 320 -10.50 -2.27 10.17
CA PRO A 320 -10.21 -1.47 8.99
C PRO A 320 -10.88 -2.07 7.75
N GLN A 321 -11.55 -1.24 6.96
CA GLN A 321 -12.12 -1.64 5.68
C GLN A 321 -11.20 -1.23 4.54
N VAL A 322 -11.04 -2.11 3.55
CA VAL A 322 -10.20 -1.85 2.37
C VAL A 322 -10.82 -0.71 1.55
N GLY A 323 -10.05 0.35 1.29
CA GLY A 323 -10.50 1.51 0.55
C GLY A 323 -11.12 2.62 1.41
N GLU A 324 -11.30 2.38 2.70
CA GLU A 324 -11.78 3.39 3.65
C GLU A 324 -10.60 4.08 4.34
N PRO A 325 -10.50 5.42 4.27
CA PRO A 325 -9.35 6.15 4.80
C PRO A 325 -9.40 6.27 6.33
N VAL A 326 -8.50 5.56 7.02
CA VAL A 326 -8.34 5.71 8.48
C VAL A 326 -7.73 7.06 8.82
N LEU A 327 -6.74 7.52 8.03
CA LEU A 327 -6.06 8.79 8.25
C LEU A 327 -6.99 10.01 8.19
N LYS A 328 -8.12 9.89 7.49
CA LYS A 328 -9.14 10.94 7.36
C LYS A 328 -10.23 10.87 8.44
N SER A 329 -10.32 9.77 9.18
CA SER A 329 -11.44 9.54 10.10
C SER A 329 -11.46 10.55 11.24
N SER A 330 -12.66 10.98 11.65
CA SER A 330 -12.82 11.88 12.80
C SER A 330 -12.31 11.25 14.09
N GLU A 331 -12.47 9.93 14.24
CA GLU A 331 -12.02 9.20 15.42
C GLU A 331 -10.51 9.22 15.56
N LEU A 332 -9.77 9.10 14.44
CA LEU A 332 -8.31 9.30 14.46
C LEU A 332 -7.95 10.72 14.92
N GLY A 333 -8.63 11.73 14.39
CA GLY A 333 -8.37 13.11 14.80
C GLY A 333 -8.58 13.35 16.30
N LYS A 334 -9.62 12.76 16.90
CA LYS A 334 -9.87 12.82 18.35
C LYS A 334 -8.77 12.15 19.17
N VAL A 335 -8.37 10.92 18.83
CA VAL A 335 -7.29 10.23 19.57
C VAL A 335 -5.96 10.97 19.45
N LEU A 336 -5.68 11.64 18.33
CA LEU A 336 -4.48 12.46 18.19
C LEU A 336 -4.49 13.67 19.15
N ILE A 337 -5.63 14.35 19.30
CA ILE A 337 -5.76 15.43 20.29
C ILE A 337 -5.58 14.88 21.70
N ALA A 338 -6.23 13.76 22.04
CA ALA A 338 -6.11 13.12 23.35
C ALA A 338 -4.67 12.66 23.65
N LEU A 339 -3.99 12.07 22.67
CA LEU A 339 -2.59 11.67 22.77
C LEU A 339 -1.70 12.89 23.03
N GLY A 340 -1.90 13.98 22.29
CA GLY A 340 -1.18 15.23 22.48
C GLY A 340 -1.42 15.87 23.84
N HIS A 341 -2.65 15.76 24.37
CA HIS A 341 -2.98 16.22 25.72
C HIS A 341 -2.23 15.40 26.79
N LEU A 342 -2.17 14.08 26.65
CA LEU A 342 -1.50 13.20 27.62
C LEU A 342 0.02 13.30 27.55
N ALA A 343 0.59 13.28 26.34
CA ALA A 343 2.02 13.11 26.13
C ALA A 343 2.76 14.42 25.82
N GLY A 344 2.05 15.47 25.40
CA GLY A 344 2.65 16.69 24.87
C GLY A 344 3.67 16.38 23.77
N ASP A 345 4.78 17.10 23.79
CA ASP A 345 5.88 16.94 22.83
C ASP A 345 6.71 15.66 23.02
N SER A 346 6.38 14.79 23.99
CA SER A 346 7.14 13.57 24.25
C SER A 346 6.69 12.36 23.43
N ALA A 347 5.53 12.42 22.76
CA ALA A 347 4.99 11.30 21.98
C ALA A 347 5.91 10.93 20.81
N ARG A 348 6.38 9.69 20.76
CA ARG A 348 7.19 9.15 19.64
C ARG A 348 6.67 7.81 19.21
N LEU A 349 6.32 7.67 17.94
CA LEU A 349 5.90 6.39 17.39
C LEU A 349 7.12 5.46 17.26
N ASN A 350 7.08 4.32 17.94
CA ASN A 350 8.11 3.29 17.85
C ASN A 350 7.72 2.24 16.78
N HIS A 351 8.67 1.38 16.40
CA HIS A 351 8.54 0.35 15.36
C HIS A 351 7.45 -0.70 15.64
N ASN A 352 7.00 -0.82 16.89
CA ASN A 352 5.91 -1.71 17.30
C ASN A 352 4.54 -1.01 17.27
N HIS A 353 4.45 0.16 16.63
CA HIS A 353 3.23 0.95 16.46
C HIS A 353 2.67 1.53 17.77
N ILE A 354 3.52 1.69 18.78
CA ILE A 354 3.18 2.25 20.10
C ILE A 354 3.89 3.57 20.29
N PHE A 355 3.21 4.50 20.96
CA PHE A 355 3.82 5.76 21.34
C PHE A 355 4.58 5.61 22.64
N GLU A 356 5.87 5.90 22.60
CA GLU A 356 6.65 6.17 23.80
C GLU A 356 6.35 7.60 24.26
N THR A 357 6.06 7.76 25.54
CA THR A 357 5.78 9.06 26.15
C THR A 357 6.49 9.17 27.50
N ALA A 358 6.62 10.38 28.03
CA ALA A 358 7.19 10.58 29.36
C ALA A 358 6.40 9.88 30.49
N GLN A 359 5.14 9.52 30.26
CA GLN A 359 4.26 8.85 31.23
C GLN A 359 4.23 7.32 31.05
N GLY A 360 4.93 6.79 30.04
CA GLY A 360 4.91 5.37 29.67
C GLY A 360 4.37 5.14 28.26
N PRO A 361 4.26 3.86 27.84
CA PRO A 361 3.77 3.53 26.52
C PRO A 361 2.27 3.80 26.39
N VAL A 362 1.87 4.36 25.25
CA VAL A 362 0.48 4.63 24.90
C VAL A 362 0.18 3.95 23.56
N GLU A 363 -0.87 3.13 23.55
CA GLU A 363 -1.37 2.46 22.36
C GLU A 363 -2.74 3.03 21.97
N VAL A 364 -2.94 3.27 20.68
CA VAL A 364 -4.13 3.92 20.15
C VAL A 364 -5.03 2.86 19.51
N LEU A 365 -6.34 2.89 19.81
CA LEU A 365 -7.34 2.07 19.15
C LEU A 365 -8.50 2.95 18.68
N ILE A 366 -8.95 2.78 17.44
CA ILE A 366 -10.13 3.46 16.93
C ILE A 366 -11.08 2.46 16.30
N SER A 367 -12.33 2.90 16.12
CA SER A 367 -13.28 2.22 15.27
C SER A 367 -13.82 3.20 14.24
N THR A 368 -13.42 3.05 12.98
CA THR A 368 -13.97 3.87 11.87
C THR A 368 -15.39 3.43 11.50
N GLN A 369 -15.71 2.17 11.77
CA GLN A 369 -17.02 1.58 11.56
C GLN A 369 -17.91 1.73 12.81
N THR A 370 -19.22 1.52 12.63
CA THR A 370 -20.17 1.52 13.74
C THR A 370 -20.05 0.22 14.53
N GLU A 371 -19.15 0.21 15.51
CA GLU A 371 -18.93 -0.94 16.40
C GLU A 371 -19.50 -0.68 17.81
N SER A 372 -19.67 -1.76 18.58
CA SER A 372 -19.99 -1.61 20.00
C SER A 372 -18.75 -1.21 20.81
N PRO A 373 -18.85 -0.36 21.84
CA PRO A 373 -17.72 -0.01 22.72
C PRO A 373 -17.00 -1.22 23.33
N ARG A 374 -17.74 -2.32 23.54
CA ARG A 374 -17.19 -3.59 24.03
C ARG A 374 -16.11 -4.16 23.10
N ARG A 375 -16.23 -3.98 21.77
CA ARG A 375 -15.24 -4.45 20.79
C ARG A 375 -13.90 -3.74 20.96
N LEU A 376 -13.90 -2.45 21.26
CA LEU A 376 -12.67 -1.69 21.55
C LEU A 376 -11.99 -2.20 22.82
N ILE A 377 -12.76 -2.50 23.88
CA ILE A 377 -12.22 -3.07 25.12
C ILE A 377 -11.67 -4.48 24.88
N ASP A 378 -12.39 -5.31 24.14
CA ASP A 378 -11.94 -6.67 23.82
C ASP A 378 -10.65 -6.64 22.96
N ALA A 379 -10.55 -5.69 22.03
CA ALA A 379 -9.31 -5.45 21.29
C ALA A 379 -8.16 -5.01 22.22
N ALA A 380 -8.39 -4.06 23.14
CA ALA A 380 -7.40 -3.64 24.12
C ALA A 380 -6.95 -4.80 25.02
N LYS A 381 -7.89 -5.64 25.48
CA LYS A 381 -7.59 -6.87 26.24
C LYS A 381 -6.67 -7.80 25.44
N ASN A 382 -7.02 -8.10 24.19
CA ASN A 382 -6.22 -8.99 23.35
C ASN A 382 -4.79 -8.45 23.17
N ARG A 383 -4.64 -7.16 22.86
CA ARG A 383 -3.31 -6.55 22.70
C ARG A 383 -2.51 -6.54 24.00
N LEU A 384 -3.17 -6.33 25.14
CA LEU A 384 -2.51 -6.41 26.44
C LEU A 384 -1.98 -7.83 26.74
N HIS A 385 -2.72 -8.87 26.36
CA HIS A 385 -2.23 -10.25 26.48
C HIS A 385 -1.04 -10.49 25.55
N ASP A 386 -1.07 -9.94 24.34
CA ASP A 386 0.05 -10.02 23.40
C ASP A 386 1.30 -9.34 23.96
N HIS A 387 1.16 -8.15 24.56
CA HIS A 387 2.24 -7.45 25.29
C HIS A 387 2.83 -8.31 26.40
N ALA A 388 1.98 -8.84 27.28
CA ALA A 388 2.40 -9.69 28.38
C ALA A 388 3.13 -10.95 27.88
N SER A 389 2.66 -11.55 26.77
CA SER A 389 3.29 -12.72 26.17
C SER A 389 4.70 -12.43 25.61
N ARG A 390 4.95 -11.19 25.19
CA ARG A 390 6.26 -10.72 24.71
C ARG A 390 7.15 -10.16 25.82
N GLY A 391 6.64 -10.01 27.04
CA GLY A 391 7.35 -9.36 28.15
C GLY A 391 7.52 -7.85 27.95
N GLU A 392 6.63 -7.23 27.17
CA GLU A 392 6.63 -5.79 26.90
C GLU A 392 5.88 -5.02 28.01
N PRO A 393 6.21 -3.74 28.26
CA PRO A 393 5.50 -2.96 29.25
C PRO A 393 4.04 -2.76 28.86
N HIS A 394 3.14 -2.81 29.84
CA HIS A 394 1.69 -2.66 29.59
C HIS A 394 1.36 -1.22 29.18
N PRO A 395 0.77 -0.99 27.99
CA PRO A 395 0.43 0.36 27.55
C PRO A 395 -0.87 0.86 28.20
N LEU A 396 -0.97 2.19 28.29
CA LEU A 396 -2.26 2.88 28.39
C LEU A 396 -2.93 2.84 27.01
N PHE A 397 -4.19 2.42 26.94
CA PHE A 397 -4.97 2.43 25.72
C PHE A 397 -5.79 3.72 25.60
N VAL A 398 -5.55 4.50 24.55
CA VAL A 398 -6.38 5.67 24.21
C VAL A 398 -7.29 5.29 23.06
N VAL A 399 -8.60 5.44 23.27
CA VAL A 399 -9.60 4.91 22.33
C VAL A 399 -10.60 5.94 21.85
N ALA A 400 -11.07 5.81 20.60
CA ALA A 400 -12.18 6.60 20.06
C ALA A 400 -13.10 5.79 19.13
N GLY A 401 -14.35 6.22 19.03
CA GLY A 401 -15.39 5.56 18.26
C GLY A 401 -16.22 4.58 19.10
N GLY A 402 -17.15 3.91 18.42
CA GLY A 402 -18.13 3.03 19.04
C GLY A 402 -19.40 3.76 19.54
N VAL A 403 -20.51 3.04 19.63
CA VAL A 403 -21.82 3.61 20.04
C VAL A 403 -22.05 3.47 21.54
N GLY A 404 -22.05 4.59 22.27
CA GLY A 404 -22.40 4.66 23.69
C GLY A 404 -21.20 4.74 24.63
N PRO A 405 -21.43 4.86 25.95
CA PRO A 405 -20.34 4.99 26.93
C PRO A 405 -19.49 3.72 26.95
N ILE A 406 -18.18 3.89 27.06
CA ILE A 406 -17.27 2.76 27.29
C ILE A 406 -17.54 2.20 28.69
N PRO A 407 -17.96 0.92 28.82
CA PRO A 407 -18.11 0.33 30.13
C PRO A 407 -16.73 0.25 30.80
N LYS A 408 -16.64 0.65 32.07
CA LYS A 408 -15.41 0.42 32.84
C LYS A 408 -15.11 -1.07 32.82
N PRO A 409 -13.85 -1.48 32.57
CA PRO A 409 -13.49 -2.89 32.64
C PRO A 409 -13.92 -3.44 34.00
N ASP A 410 -14.55 -4.62 34.01
CA ASP A 410 -14.89 -5.29 35.26
C ASP A 410 -13.60 -5.44 36.09
N SER A 411 -13.48 -4.69 37.18
CA SER A 411 -12.41 -4.89 38.14
C SER A 411 -12.56 -6.29 38.71
N LEU A 412 -11.47 -7.04 38.78
CA LEU A 412 -11.45 -8.26 39.59
C LEU A 412 -11.95 -7.93 41.01
N PRO A 413 -12.73 -8.81 41.65
CA PRO A 413 -13.08 -8.62 43.06
C PRO A 413 -11.79 -8.52 43.89
N ASP A 414 -11.76 -7.60 44.85
CA ASP A 414 -10.59 -7.29 45.71
C ASP A 414 -10.07 -8.50 46.51
N SER A 415 -10.77 -9.62 46.49
CA SER A 415 -10.33 -10.88 47.10
C SER A 415 -11.03 -12.09 46.48
N ILE A 416 -10.24 -13.04 45.96
CA ILE A 416 -10.67 -14.43 45.68
C ILE A 416 -10.34 -15.33 46.91
N VAL A 417 -9.92 -14.75 48.04
CA VAL A 417 -9.49 -15.50 49.24
C VAL A 417 -10.67 -15.85 50.15
N GLY A 418 -11.91 -15.65 49.70
CA GLY A 418 -13.10 -15.93 50.52
C GLY A 418 -13.53 -17.41 50.55
N GLU A 419 -13.38 -18.15 49.45
CA GLU A 419 -14.00 -19.49 49.31
C GLU A 419 -13.22 -20.44 48.36
N ALA A 420 -11.89 -20.39 48.31
CA ALA A 420 -11.10 -21.35 47.54
C ALA A 420 -10.39 -22.34 48.48
N SER A 421 -10.71 -23.63 48.32
CA SER A 421 -9.95 -24.75 48.89
C SER A 421 -8.53 -24.77 48.32
N ASP A 422 -7.51 -24.99 49.16
CA ASP A 422 -6.08 -25.05 48.81
C ASP A 422 -5.72 -26.07 47.70
N LEU A 423 -6.70 -26.82 47.20
CA LEU A 423 -6.57 -27.81 46.13
C LEU A 423 -7.04 -27.30 44.74
N ASP A 424 -7.56 -26.07 44.64
CA ASP A 424 -8.14 -25.50 43.41
C ASP A 424 -7.33 -24.31 42.84
N ILE A 425 -6.03 -24.23 43.14
CA ILE A 425 -5.12 -23.28 42.47
C ILE A 425 -4.77 -23.85 41.09
N VAL A 426 -5.68 -23.68 40.14
CA VAL A 426 -5.30 -23.56 38.74
C VAL A 426 -4.69 -22.16 38.63
N ASP A 427 -3.41 -22.06 38.26
CA ASP A 427 -2.84 -20.82 37.73
C ASP A 427 -3.60 -20.47 36.43
N GLY A 428 -4.80 -19.92 36.59
CA GLY A 428 -5.55 -19.32 35.51
C GLY A 428 -4.74 -18.14 34.97
N PRO A 429 -4.85 -17.80 33.67
CA PRO A 429 -4.19 -16.63 33.15
C PRO A 429 -4.58 -15.45 34.04
N LEU A 430 -3.57 -14.74 34.58
CA LEU A 430 -3.76 -13.45 35.26
C LEU A 430 -4.74 -12.66 34.40
N ALA A 431 -5.95 -12.39 34.91
CA ALA A 431 -6.95 -11.68 34.14
C ALA A 431 -6.47 -10.23 34.00
N LEU A 432 -5.72 -9.97 32.93
CA LEU A 432 -5.16 -8.66 32.63
C LEU A 432 -6.31 -7.73 32.26
N VAL A 433 -6.44 -6.65 33.01
CA VAL A 433 -7.44 -5.61 32.79
C VAL A 433 -6.73 -4.43 32.10
N PRO A 434 -7.13 -4.04 30.88
CA PRO A 434 -6.51 -2.91 30.20
C PRO A 434 -6.88 -1.59 30.86
N ASP A 435 -5.89 -0.70 31.00
CA ASP A 435 -6.11 0.70 31.33
C ASP A 435 -6.56 1.42 30.06
N VAL A 436 -7.83 1.79 29.99
CA VAL A 436 -8.47 2.36 28.81
C VAL A 436 -9.00 3.76 29.14
N ARG A 437 -8.66 4.74 28.31
CA ARG A 437 -9.21 6.10 28.36
C ARG A 437 -9.86 6.47 27.04
N HIS A 438 -11.10 6.97 27.10
CA HIS A 438 -11.77 7.47 25.91
C HIS A 438 -11.23 8.86 25.54
N ALA A 439 -11.02 9.11 24.24
CA ALA A 439 -10.46 10.37 23.76
C ALA A 439 -11.27 11.59 24.23
N ASP A 440 -12.61 11.53 24.15
CA ASP A 440 -13.48 12.62 24.60
C ASP A 440 -13.33 12.92 26.11
N GLU A 441 -13.06 11.92 26.94
CA GLU A 441 -12.85 12.11 28.39
C GLU A 441 -11.50 12.80 28.65
N VAL A 442 -10.46 12.41 27.92
CA VAL A 442 -9.13 13.02 27.99
C VAL A 442 -9.14 14.45 27.48
N ILE A 443 -9.91 14.74 26.42
CA ILE A 443 -10.04 16.08 25.86
C ILE A 443 -10.81 17.02 26.81
N ALA A 444 -11.73 16.48 27.60
CA ALA A 444 -12.56 17.25 28.53
C ALA A 444 -11.88 17.52 29.89
N SER A 445 -10.83 16.78 30.25
CA SER A 445 -10.04 16.97 31.48
C SER A 445 -9.01 18.08 31.35
#